data_AF-A0A7Y5TBQ3-F1
#
_entry.id   AF-A0A7Y5TBQ3-F1
#
_cell.length_a   1.000
_cell.length_b   1.000
_cell.length_c   1.000
_cell.angle_alpha   90.00
_cell.angle_beta   90.00
_cell.angle_gamma   90.00
#
_symmetry.space_group_name_H-M   'P 1'
#
loop_
_entity.id
_entity.type
_entity.pdbx_description
1 polymer ?
#
loop_
_entity_poly.entity_id
_entity_poly.type
_entity_poly.pdbx_seq_one_letter_code
_entity_poly.pdbx_strand_id
1 'polypeptide(L)'
;MQLLTRHAGTWVGTNRFRLMPDDAPAEADATARLTVGAGGNVATLAYTWAHAVDGPQDGLLMVGPGDVPGEVLALWGDSWHQKPAAAQLRGSAGDDTLTVGFSYAEGWEWRITLTADEPDVLRWRMDNVVPPSPSRGPEPVTYWAMDADLRRAD
;
A
#
# COMPACT_ATOMS: atom_id res chain seq x y z
N MET A 1 1.81 -11.64 -9.61
CA MET A 1 1.50 -10.81 -10.80
C MET A 1 0.11 -11.06 -11.37
N GLN A 2 -0.41 -12.30 -11.44
CA GLN A 2 -1.76 -12.58 -11.99
C GLN A 2 -2.89 -11.78 -11.30
N LEU A 3 -2.82 -11.63 -9.97
CA LEU A 3 -3.67 -10.71 -9.19
C LEU A 3 -3.81 -9.34 -9.86
N LEU A 4 -2.67 -8.68 -10.12
CA LEU A 4 -2.65 -7.31 -10.62
C LEU A 4 -3.22 -7.20 -12.04
N THR A 5 -3.01 -8.24 -12.85
CA THR A 5 -3.58 -8.33 -14.20
C THR A 5 -5.10 -8.53 -14.17
N ARG A 6 -5.61 -9.41 -13.32
CA ARG A 6 -7.05 -9.68 -13.19
C ARG A 6 -7.83 -8.46 -12.68
N HIS A 7 -7.19 -7.64 -11.85
CA HIS A 7 -7.81 -6.48 -11.20
C HIS A 7 -7.42 -5.15 -11.86
N ALA A 8 -6.84 -5.16 -13.06
CA ALA A 8 -6.59 -3.94 -13.81
C ALA A 8 -7.91 -3.15 -14.00
N GLY A 9 -7.84 -1.83 -13.85
CA GLY A 9 -9.02 -0.97 -13.90
C GLY A 9 -8.91 0.27 -13.02
N THR A 10 -10.03 1.00 -12.95
CA THR A 10 -10.22 2.14 -12.06
C THR A 10 -11.06 1.72 -10.87
N TRP A 11 -10.72 2.26 -9.71
CA TRP A 11 -11.29 1.96 -8.42
C TRP A 11 -11.59 3.26 -7.69
N VAL A 12 -12.73 3.32 -6.99
CA VAL A 12 -13.18 4.49 -6.21
C VAL A 12 -13.76 4.02 -4.89
N GLY A 13 -13.59 4.80 -3.83
CA GLY A 13 -14.10 4.46 -2.52
C GLY A 13 -13.61 5.41 -1.47
N THR A 14 -13.30 4.89 -0.28
CA THR A 14 -12.85 5.69 0.85
C THR A 14 -11.47 5.22 1.31
N ASN A 15 -10.69 6.16 1.84
CA ASN A 15 -9.48 5.89 2.59
C ASN A 15 -9.61 6.46 4.00
N ARG A 16 -9.27 5.65 4.98
CA ARG A 16 -9.12 6.06 6.38
C ARG A 16 -7.65 6.27 6.68
N PHE A 17 -7.32 7.42 7.25
CA PHE A 17 -5.96 7.78 7.65
C PHE A 17 -5.88 8.11 9.14
N ARG A 18 -4.82 7.63 9.79
CA ARG A 18 -4.41 8.05 11.14
C ARG A 18 -2.90 7.98 11.28
N LEU A 19 -2.33 8.90 12.07
CA LEU A 19 -0.88 8.95 12.26
C LEU A 19 -0.43 8.01 13.39
N MET A 20 -1.13 8.03 14.52
CA MET A 20 -0.85 7.18 15.68
C MET A 20 -1.93 6.10 15.85
N PRO A 21 -1.62 4.96 16.48
CA PRO A 21 -2.56 3.84 16.64
C PRO A 21 -3.82 4.20 17.44
N ASP A 22 -3.73 5.18 18.34
CA ASP A 22 -4.84 5.63 19.20
C ASP A 22 -5.57 6.86 18.63
N ASP A 23 -5.09 7.43 17.53
CA ASP A 23 -5.77 8.54 16.87
C ASP A 23 -7.08 8.06 16.23
N ALA A 24 -8.11 8.91 16.32
CA ALA A 24 -9.32 8.72 15.55
C ALA A 24 -8.99 8.89 14.05
N PRO A 25 -9.41 7.95 13.18
CA PRO A 25 -9.10 8.05 11.77
C PRO A 25 -9.95 9.12 11.09
N ALA A 26 -9.32 9.89 10.22
CA ALA A 26 -10.00 10.74 9.26
C ALA A 26 -10.36 9.91 8.02
N GLU A 27 -11.59 10.04 7.56
CA GLU A 27 -12.08 9.38 6.34
C GLU A 27 -12.22 10.40 5.23
N ALA A 28 -11.81 10.02 4.01
CA ALA A 28 -11.94 10.83 2.82
C ALA A 28 -12.10 9.95 1.58
N ASP A 29 -12.62 10.53 0.49
CA ASP A 29 -12.69 9.86 -0.79
C ASP A 29 -11.29 9.46 -1.30
N ALA A 30 -11.22 8.31 -1.92
CA ALA A 30 -10.02 7.74 -2.50
C ALA A 30 -10.29 7.16 -3.88
N THR A 31 -9.27 7.23 -4.74
CA THR A 31 -9.30 6.61 -6.06
C THR A 31 -8.03 5.81 -6.26
N ALA A 32 -8.10 4.77 -7.08
CA ALA A 32 -6.92 4.08 -7.57
C ALA A 32 -7.09 3.65 -9.03
N ARG A 33 -5.98 3.61 -9.76
CA ARG A 33 -5.90 3.07 -11.11
C ARG A 33 -4.80 2.03 -11.18
N LEU A 34 -5.22 0.79 -11.37
CA LEU A 34 -4.33 -0.34 -11.58
C LEU A 34 -4.14 -0.57 -13.08
N THR A 35 -2.92 -0.39 -13.56
CA THR A 35 -2.55 -0.67 -14.96
C THR A 35 -1.49 -1.74 -15.03
N VAL A 36 -1.48 -2.49 -16.13
CA VAL A 36 -0.47 -3.52 -16.39
C VAL A 36 0.18 -3.26 -17.73
N GLY A 37 1.51 -3.35 -17.76
CA GLY A 37 2.36 -3.12 -18.92
C GLY A 37 3.47 -4.16 -19.04
N ALA A 38 4.44 -3.88 -19.90
CA ALA A 38 5.61 -4.75 -20.14
C ALA A 38 5.23 -6.21 -20.41
N GLY A 39 4.19 -6.44 -21.22
CA GLY A 39 3.71 -7.79 -21.54
C GLY A 39 3.12 -8.55 -20.34
N GLY A 40 2.61 -7.85 -19.32
CA GLY A 40 2.04 -8.46 -18.12
C GLY A 40 3.00 -8.55 -16.93
N ASN A 41 4.26 -8.13 -17.10
CA ASN A 41 5.31 -8.32 -16.09
C ASN A 41 5.42 -7.15 -15.10
N VAL A 42 4.83 -6.00 -15.41
CA VAL A 42 4.87 -4.82 -14.55
C VAL A 42 3.47 -4.28 -14.38
N ALA A 43 3.12 -3.94 -13.14
CA ALA A 43 1.89 -3.25 -12.82
C ALA A 43 2.17 -1.92 -12.11
N THR A 44 1.28 -0.96 -12.28
CA THR A 44 1.30 0.30 -11.51
C THR A 44 -0.05 0.52 -10.86
N LEU A 45 -0.03 0.92 -9.59
CA LEU A 45 -1.18 1.42 -8.85
C LEU A 45 -0.94 2.90 -8.55
N ALA A 46 -1.57 3.78 -9.32
CA ALA A 46 -1.65 5.20 -8.99
C ALA A 46 -2.87 5.42 -8.09
N TYR A 47 -2.76 6.17 -7.01
CA TYR A 47 -3.85 6.37 -6.06
C TYR A 47 -3.90 7.79 -5.52
N THR A 48 -5.08 8.18 -5.03
CA THR A 48 -5.32 9.46 -4.34
C THR A 48 -5.92 9.20 -2.96
N TRP A 49 -5.60 10.07 -2.01
CA TRP A 49 -6.15 10.07 -0.66
C TRP A 49 -6.13 11.51 -0.10
N ALA A 50 -6.57 11.72 1.14
CA ALA A 50 -6.44 13.04 1.78
C ALA A 50 -5.89 12.93 3.21
N HIS A 51 -4.92 13.78 3.51
CA HIS A 51 -4.46 14.02 4.87
C HIS A 51 -5.44 14.96 5.57
N ALA A 52 -5.77 14.69 6.83
CA ALA A 52 -6.77 15.45 7.58
C ALA A 52 -6.45 16.96 7.69
N VAL A 53 -5.16 17.31 7.66
CA VAL A 53 -4.67 18.69 7.79
C VAL A 53 -4.08 19.22 6.48
N ASP A 54 -3.32 18.40 5.77
CA ASP A 54 -2.56 18.83 4.58
C ASP A 54 -3.34 18.67 3.28
N GLY A 55 -4.55 18.13 3.35
CA GLY A 55 -5.46 18.03 2.21
C GLY A 55 -5.09 16.92 1.23
N PRO A 56 -5.49 17.04 -0.05
CA PRO A 56 -5.35 16.00 -1.07
C PRO A 56 -3.89 15.57 -1.28
N GLN A 57 -3.70 14.26 -1.39
CA GLN A 57 -2.43 13.59 -1.62
C GLN A 57 -2.57 12.54 -2.72
N ASP A 58 -1.45 12.14 -3.30
CA ASP A 58 -1.36 11.10 -4.30
C ASP A 58 -0.11 10.23 -4.13
N GLY A 59 -0.13 9.07 -4.75
CA GLY A 59 1.04 8.22 -4.80
C GLY A 59 1.00 7.19 -5.91
N LEU A 60 2.12 6.48 -6.04
CA LEU A 60 2.34 5.47 -7.06
C LEU A 60 3.08 4.28 -6.46
N LEU A 61 2.55 3.07 -6.69
CA LEU A 61 3.29 1.83 -6.49
C LEU A 61 3.51 1.16 -7.85
N MET A 62 4.75 0.97 -8.26
CA MET A 62 5.13 0.16 -9.42
C MET A 62 5.65 -1.18 -8.93
N VAL A 63 5.15 -2.29 -9.46
CA VAL A 63 5.46 -3.65 -9.01
C VAL A 63 5.88 -4.52 -10.20
N GLY A 64 6.95 -5.28 -10.03
CA GLY A 64 7.42 -6.28 -10.99
C GLY A 64 8.01 -7.51 -10.30
N PRO A 65 8.48 -8.51 -11.06
CA PRO A 65 9.15 -9.67 -10.50
C PRO A 65 10.43 -9.26 -9.75
N GLY A 66 10.69 -9.94 -8.63
CA GLY A 66 11.96 -9.85 -7.91
C GLY A 66 13.05 -10.72 -8.56
N ASP A 67 14.18 -10.83 -7.86
CA ASP A 67 15.36 -11.54 -8.36
C ASP A 67 15.20 -13.07 -8.21
N VAL A 68 14.30 -13.51 -7.32
CA VAL A 68 13.98 -14.93 -7.08
C VAL A 68 12.52 -15.26 -7.41
N PRO A 69 12.20 -16.50 -7.82
CA PRO A 69 10.82 -16.91 -8.08
C PRO A 69 9.90 -16.69 -6.88
N GLY A 70 8.78 -16.01 -7.11
CA GLY A 70 7.77 -15.71 -6.08
C GLY A 70 8.02 -14.39 -5.32
N GLU A 71 9.21 -13.81 -5.43
CA GLU A 71 9.49 -12.46 -4.95
C GLU A 71 8.93 -11.41 -5.92
N VAL A 72 8.52 -10.28 -5.38
CA VAL A 72 8.24 -9.06 -6.13
C VAL A 72 9.13 -7.92 -5.64
N LEU A 73 9.50 -7.06 -6.58
CA LEU A 73 10.17 -5.80 -6.34
C LEU A 73 9.18 -4.67 -6.63
N ALA A 74 9.17 -3.64 -5.77
CA ALA A 74 8.36 -2.47 -5.99
C ALA A 74 9.11 -1.15 -5.77
N LEU A 75 8.65 -0.11 -6.46
CA LEU A 75 9.03 1.28 -6.23
C LEU A 75 7.78 2.04 -5.78
N TRP A 76 7.87 2.72 -4.64
CA TRP A 76 6.77 3.46 -4.05
C TRP A 76 7.11 4.93 -3.87
N GLY A 77 6.21 5.80 -4.31
CA GLY A 77 6.20 7.23 -3.97
C GLY A 77 4.84 7.61 -3.36
N ASP A 78 4.87 8.56 -2.44
CA ASP A 78 3.69 9.17 -1.84
C ASP A 78 3.98 10.66 -1.57
N SER A 79 3.09 11.55 -2.00
CA SER A 79 3.27 13.01 -1.96
C SER A 79 3.39 13.58 -0.54
N TRP A 80 3.04 12.80 0.49
CA TRP A 80 3.13 13.19 1.88
C TRP A 80 4.16 12.36 2.65
N HIS A 81 4.03 11.02 2.63
CA HIS A 81 4.81 10.10 3.44
C HIS A 81 6.21 9.83 2.88
N GLN A 82 6.35 9.77 1.55
CA GLN A 82 7.63 9.56 0.88
C GLN A 82 7.95 10.64 -0.14
N LYS A 83 8.40 11.78 0.40
CA LYS A 83 8.97 12.90 -0.35
C LYS A 83 10.33 13.32 0.21
N PRO A 84 11.29 13.72 -0.64
CA PRO A 84 11.24 13.69 -2.10
C PRO A 84 11.64 12.33 -2.70
N ALA A 85 12.13 11.39 -1.89
CA ALA A 85 12.68 10.14 -2.37
C ALA A 85 11.62 9.04 -2.43
N ALA A 86 11.62 8.27 -3.52
CA ALA A 86 10.87 7.03 -3.60
C ALA A 86 11.55 5.92 -2.78
N ALA A 87 10.77 4.99 -2.25
CA ALA A 87 11.26 3.81 -1.56
C ALA A 87 11.29 2.60 -2.49
N GLN A 88 12.30 1.75 -2.32
CA GLN A 88 12.34 0.43 -2.93
C GLN A 88 11.84 -0.60 -1.91
N LEU A 89 10.86 -1.41 -2.30
CA LEU A 89 10.21 -2.39 -1.43
C LEU A 89 10.37 -3.78 -2.02
N ARG A 90 10.41 -4.79 -1.15
CA ARG A 90 10.43 -6.20 -1.52
C ARG A 90 9.34 -6.95 -0.79
N GLY A 91 8.91 -8.07 -1.36
CA GLY A 91 7.93 -8.94 -0.74
C GLY A 91 7.45 -10.01 -1.69
N SER A 92 6.16 -10.36 -1.62
CA SER A 92 5.59 -11.46 -2.41
C SER A 92 4.20 -11.12 -2.93
N ALA A 93 3.79 -11.83 -3.98
CA ALA A 93 2.44 -11.77 -4.52
C ALA A 93 1.88 -13.19 -4.64
N GLY A 94 0.77 -13.43 -3.94
CA GLY A 94 -0.07 -14.61 -4.09
C GLY A 94 -1.18 -14.40 -5.13
N ASP A 95 -2.21 -15.24 -5.03
CA ASP A 95 -3.37 -15.19 -5.94
C ASP A 95 -4.25 -13.95 -5.67
N ASP A 96 -4.48 -13.63 -4.40
CA ASP A 96 -5.42 -12.58 -3.97
C ASP A 96 -4.76 -11.45 -3.17
N THR A 97 -3.47 -11.59 -2.82
CA THR A 97 -2.77 -10.63 -1.97
C THR A 97 -1.35 -10.35 -2.46
N LEU A 98 -1.00 -9.06 -2.49
CA LEU A 98 0.35 -8.55 -2.67
C LEU A 98 0.79 -7.89 -1.36
N THR A 99 1.96 -8.27 -0.84
CA THR A 99 2.56 -7.63 0.33
C THR A 99 3.98 -7.22 0.00
N VAL A 100 4.30 -5.94 0.17
CA VAL A 100 5.66 -5.39 0.00
C VAL A 100 6.01 -4.49 1.16
N GLY A 101 7.29 -4.44 1.52
CA GLY A 101 7.75 -3.60 2.62
C GLY A 101 9.21 -3.17 2.47
N PHE A 102 9.60 -2.23 3.31
CA PHE A 102 10.99 -1.82 3.50
C PHE A 102 11.22 -1.36 4.94
N SER A 103 12.47 -1.46 5.40
CA SER A 103 12.88 -0.86 6.66
C SER A 103 13.30 0.59 6.43
N TYR A 104 12.74 1.51 7.22
CA TYR A 104 13.05 2.94 7.13
C TYR A 104 13.87 3.46 8.32
N ALA A 105 13.96 2.67 9.40
CA ALA A 105 14.82 2.90 10.55
C ALA A 105 15.07 1.55 11.25
N GLU A 106 15.99 1.53 12.20
CA GLU A 106 16.38 0.30 12.91
C GLU A 106 15.16 -0.41 13.54
N GLY A 107 14.78 -1.56 12.97
CA GLY A 107 13.63 -2.36 13.39
C GLY A 107 12.26 -1.81 13.00
N TRP A 108 12.18 -0.63 12.40
CA TRP A 108 10.93 -0.06 11.89
C TRP A 108 10.74 -0.44 10.43
N GLU A 109 9.53 -0.90 10.09
CA GLU A 109 9.15 -1.23 8.73
C GLU A 109 7.87 -0.52 8.31
N TRP A 110 7.81 -0.18 7.03
CA TRP A 110 6.57 0.18 6.37
C TRP A 110 6.14 -0.99 5.50
N ARG A 111 4.88 -1.40 5.62
CA ARG A 111 4.31 -2.52 4.87
C ARG A 111 3.07 -2.06 4.12
N ILE A 112 3.01 -2.41 2.85
CA ILE A 112 1.87 -2.15 1.97
C ILE A 112 1.27 -3.50 1.58
N THR A 113 -0.03 -3.64 1.78
CA THR A 113 -0.80 -4.82 1.43
C THR A 113 -1.94 -4.43 0.50
N LEU A 114 -2.01 -5.08 -0.66
CA LEU A 114 -3.13 -5.00 -1.59
C LEU A 114 -3.86 -6.34 -1.56
N THR A 115 -5.16 -6.33 -1.25
CA THR A 115 -6.02 -7.53 -1.25
C THR A 115 -7.13 -7.36 -2.26
N ALA A 116 -7.30 -8.35 -3.14
CA ALA A 116 -8.37 -8.40 -4.13
C ALA A 116 -8.95 -9.82 -4.21
N ASP A 117 -9.48 -10.28 -3.08
CA ASP A 117 -10.16 -11.57 -2.90
C ASP A 117 -11.59 -11.56 -3.46
N GLU A 118 -12.12 -10.39 -3.80
CA GLU A 118 -13.42 -10.20 -4.45
C GLU A 118 -13.24 -9.47 -5.80
N PRO A 119 -13.97 -9.83 -6.87
CA PRO A 119 -13.78 -9.26 -8.21
C PRO A 119 -13.89 -7.72 -8.31
N ASP A 120 -14.77 -7.15 -7.49
CA ASP A 120 -15.16 -5.74 -7.51
C ASP A 120 -14.78 -5.00 -6.22
N VAL A 121 -13.89 -5.60 -5.40
CA VAL A 121 -13.31 -4.95 -4.23
C VAL A 121 -11.79 -4.96 -4.34
N LEU A 122 -11.18 -3.82 -4.06
CA LEU A 122 -9.76 -3.66 -3.92
C LEU A 122 -9.49 -3.01 -2.56
N ARG A 123 -8.86 -3.75 -1.65
CA ARG A 123 -8.44 -3.21 -0.35
C ARG A 123 -6.96 -2.86 -0.41
N TRP A 124 -6.64 -1.67 0.05
CA TRP A 124 -5.28 -1.15 0.08
C TRP A 124 -4.96 -0.66 1.48
N ARG A 125 -3.97 -1.29 2.10
CA ARG A 125 -3.61 -1.03 3.49
C ARG A 125 -2.13 -0.72 3.60
N MET A 126 -1.80 0.30 4.39
CA MET A 126 -0.43 0.59 4.77
C MET A 126 -0.28 0.53 6.29
N ASP A 127 0.64 -0.31 6.74
CA ASP A 127 0.93 -0.57 8.13
C ASP A 127 2.30 -0.02 8.52
N ASN A 128 2.35 0.58 9.71
CA ASN A 128 3.59 0.85 10.42
C ASN A 128 3.90 -0.33 11.35
N VAL A 129 5.05 -0.96 11.15
CA VAL A 129 5.57 -2.02 12.01
C VAL A 129 6.59 -1.39 12.94
N VAL A 130 6.21 -1.31 14.21
CA VAL A 130 6.99 -0.70 15.28
C VAL A 130 7.82 -1.77 15.97
N PRO A 131 9.14 -1.60 16.11
CA PRO A 131 9.97 -2.58 16.80
C PRO A 131 9.62 -2.65 18.30
N PRO A 132 10.01 -3.75 18.96
CA PRO A 132 10.01 -3.83 20.42
C PRO A 132 10.72 -2.65 21.07
N SER A 133 10.25 -2.21 22.23
CA SER A 133 10.93 -1.19 23.03
C SER A 133 10.56 -1.30 24.50
N PRO A 134 11.39 -0.79 25.43
CA PRO A 134 11.07 -0.82 26.86
C PRO A 134 9.72 -0.21 27.24
N SER A 135 9.22 0.76 26.46
CA SER A 135 7.93 1.41 26.69
C SER A 135 6.73 0.71 26.05
N ARG A 136 6.95 -0.20 25.08
CA ARG A 136 5.87 -0.90 24.35
C ARG A 136 5.83 -2.41 24.57
N GLY A 137 6.91 -2.98 25.10
CA GLY A 137 7.04 -4.42 25.35
C GLY A 137 8.01 -5.11 24.39
N PRO A 138 8.17 -6.44 24.57
CA PRO A 138 9.19 -7.23 23.88
C PRO A 138 8.81 -7.62 22.44
N GLU A 139 7.56 -7.42 22.04
CA GLU A 139 7.05 -7.82 20.73
C GLU A 139 6.87 -6.60 19.81
N PRO A 140 7.06 -6.76 18.48
CA PRO A 140 6.70 -5.74 17.52
C PRO A 140 5.20 -5.44 17.56
N VAL A 141 4.84 -4.18 17.37
CA VAL A 141 3.43 -3.75 17.27
C VAL A 141 3.18 -3.26 15.85
N THR A 142 2.14 -3.79 15.22
CA THR A 142 1.70 -3.33 13.90
C THR A 142 0.38 -2.59 14.03
N TYR A 143 0.28 -1.42 13.39
CA TYR A 143 -0.98 -0.72 13.22
C TYR A 143 -1.09 -0.15 11.81
N TRP A 144 -2.32 -0.11 11.29
CA TRP A 144 -2.59 0.55 10.02
C TRP A 144 -2.57 2.06 10.19
N ALA A 145 -1.87 2.72 9.28
CA ALA A 145 -1.88 4.17 9.10
C ALA A 145 -2.82 4.56 7.96
N MET A 146 -2.95 3.71 6.94
CA MET A 146 -3.94 3.84 5.87
C MET A 146 -4.72 2.54 5.69
N ASP A 147 -6.01 2.67 5.46
CA ASP A 147 -6.92 1.57 5.17
C ASP A 147 -7.98 2.05 4.18
N ALA A 148 -7.85 1.63 2.92
CA ALA A 148 -8.74 2.00 1.84
C ALA A 148 -9.57 0.81 1.37
N ASP A 149 -10.88 1.02 1.24
CA ASP A 149 -11.84 0.08 0.67
C ASP A 149 -12.37 0.70 -0.62
N LEU A 150 -12.01 0.10 -1.75
CA LEU A 150 -12.29 0.62 -3.08
C LEU A 150 -13.16 -0.36 -3.85
N ARG A 151 -14.14 0.17 -4.57
CA ARG A 151 -15.00 -0.56 -5.50
C ARG A 151 -14.60 -0.24 -6.92
N ARG A 152 -14.81 -1.20 -7.83
CA ARG A 152 -14.56 -0.98 -9.25
C ARG A 152 -15.44 0.18 -9.74
N ALA A 153 -14.85 1.11 -10.47
CA ALA A 153 -15.61 2.18 -11.12
C ALA A 153 -16.33 1.62 -12.36
N ASP A 154 -17.59 2.02 -12.55
CA ASP A 154 -18.41 1.68 -13.71
C ASP A 154 -17.82 2.20 -15.04
#